data_AF-A0A353J6U5-F1
#
_entry.id   AF-A0A353J6U5-F1
#
_cell.length_a   1.000
_cell.length_b   1.000
_cell.length_c   1.000
_cell.angle_alpha   90.00
_cell.angle_beta   90.00
_cell.angle_gamma   90.00
#
_symmetry.space_group_name_H-M   'P 1'
#
loop_
_entity.id
_entity.type
_entity.pdbx_description
1 polymer ?
#
loop_
_entity_poly.entity_id
_entity_poly.type
_entity_poly.pdbx_seq_one_letter_code
_entity_poly.pdbx_strand_id
1 'polypeptide(L)'
;QLASVLRGVIAQQLYPRLDGGRVAARELLIINSAARNLIRENNVAQLKSVIQTGSKEGMMTMEQSVKELVKNKIIDKRFLPE
;
A
#
# COMPACT_ATOMS: atom_id res chain seq x y z
N GLN A 1 -14.14 -12.32 13.68
CA GLN A 1 -13.42 -13.46 13.07
C GLN A 1 -12.33 -13.04 12.09
N LEU A 2 -12.52 -12.00 11.25
CA LEU A 2 -11.49 -11.54 10.30
C LEU A 2 -10.19 -11.07 10.98
N ALA A 3 -10.28 -10.19 11.99
CA ALA A 3 -9.11 -9.64 12.67
C ALA A 3 -8.19 -10.70 13.32
N SER A 4 -8.73 -11.87 13.69
CA SER A 4 -7.96 -12.96 14.29
C SER A 4 -7.19 -13.80 13.27
N VAL A 5 -7.62 -13.83 12.00
CA VAL A 5 -7.05 -14.72 10.97
C VAL A 5 -6.30 -13.97 9.88
N LEU A 6 -6.64 -12.71 9.61
CA LEU A 6 -5.98 -11.90 8.60
C LEU A 6 -4.52 -11.67 9.00
N ARG A 7 -3.58 -11.98 8.10
CA ARG A 7 -2.14 -11.82 8.30
C ARG A 7 -1.58 -10.59 7.61
N GLY A 8 -2.14 -10.25 6.46
CA GLY A 8 -1.79 -9.06 5.70
C GLY A 8 -2.73 -8.89 4.52
N VAL A 9 -2.64 -7.72 3.89
CA VAL A 9 -3.35 -7.37 2.66
C VAL A 9 -2.32 -6.80 1.70
N ILE A 10 -2.36 -7.27 0.46
CA ILE A 10 -1.62 -6.68 -0.65
C ILE A 10 -2.65 -6.21 -1.67
N ALA A 11 -2.72 -4.90 -1.88
CA ALA A 11 -3.51 -4.32 -2.95
C ALA A 11 -2.56 -3.92 -4.09
N GLN A 12 -2.94 -4.20 -5.33
CA GLN A 12 -2.11 -3.98 -6.51
C GLN A 12 -2.86 -3.20 -7.57
N GLN A 13 -2.20 -2.19 -8.14
CA GLN A 13 -2.64 -1.50 -9.34
C GLN A 13 -1.54 -1.58 -10.41
N LEU A 14 -1.92 -1.97 -11.62
CA LEU A 14 -0.97 -2.09 -12.72
C LEU A 14 -0.92 -0.81 -13.54
N TYR A 15 0.26 -0.21 -13.65
CA TYR A 15 0.54 0.98 -14.43
C TYR A 15 1.31 0.63 -15.71
N PRO A 16 1.10 1.37 -16.82
CA PRO A 16 1.92 1.21 -18.01
C PRO A 16 3.35 1.67 -17.72
N ARG A 17 4.33 0.89 -18.15
CA ARG A 17 5.76 1.28 -18.05
C ARG A 17 6.14 2.18 -19.22
N LEU A 18 7.16 3.02 -19.01
CA LEU A 18 7.72 3.86 -20.08
C LEU A 18 8.39 3.04 -21.18
N ASP A 19 8.95 1.88 -20.86
CA ASP A 19 9.64 0.96 -21.78
C ASP A 19 8.71 -0.11 -22.38
N GLY A 20 7.40 0.00 -22.15
CA GLY A 20 6.41 -0.97 -22.60
C GLY A 20 6.06 -2.03 -21.55
N GLY A 21 4.87 -2.62 -21.71
CA GLY A 21 4.31 -3.55 -20.72
C GLY A 21 3.74 -2.83 -19.49
N ARG A 22 3.65 -3.56 -18.36
CA ARG A 22 2.99 -3.08 -17.12
C ARG A 22 3.85 -3.37 -15.90
N VAL A 23 3.77 -2.50 -14.90
CA VAL A 23 4.36 -2.69 -13.58
C VAL A 23 3.30 -2.56 -12.49
N ALA A 24 3.46 -3.32 -11.41
CA ALA A 24 2.60 -3.23 -10.24
C ALA A 24 3.09 -2.16 -9.27
N ALA A 25 2.25 -1.17 -8.99
CA ALA A 25 2.30 -0.44 -7.72
C ALA A 25 1.54 -1.25 -6.68
N ARG A 26 2.06 -1.31 -5.44
CA ARG A 26 1.52 -2.16 -4.38
C ARG A 26 1.36 -1.39 -3.08
N GLU A 27 0.22 -1.58 -2.45
CA GLU A 27 -0.01 -1.21 -1.06
C GLU A 27 0.05 -2.47 -0.19
N LEU A 28 0.82 -2.40 0.89
CA LEU A 28 1.05 -3.50 1.82
C LEU A 28 0.61 -3.10 3.22
N LEU A 29 -0.34 -3.85 3.77
CA LEU A 29 -0.73 -3.80 5.17
C LEU A 29 -0.35 -5.14 5.82
N ILE A 30 0.46 -5.13 6.87
CA ILE A 30 0.72 -6.31 7.71
C ILE A 30 -0.12 -6.18 8.98
N ILE A 31 -0.79 -7.26 9.39
CA ILE A 31 -1.70 -7.24 10.53
C ILE A 31 -0.93 -7.36 11.84
N ASN A 32 -0.43 -6.23 12.33
CA ASN A 32 0.10 -6.06 13.68
C ASN A 32 -1.02 -5.79 14.69
N SER A 33 -0.67 -5.59 15.96
CA SER A 33 -1.64 -5.35 17.05
C SER A 33 -2.53 -4.13 16.81
N ALA A 34 -1.98 -3.03 16.26
CA ALA A 34 -2.73 -1.81 15.98
C ALA A 34 -3.76 -2.02 14.86
N ALA A 35 -3.33 -2.57 13.71
CA ALA A 35 -4.23 -2.90 12.62
C ALA A 35 -5.33 -3.87 13.06
N ARG A 36 -4.98 -4.87 13.88
CA ARG A 36 -5.93 -5.86 14.40
C ARG A 36 -7.04 -5.20 15.24
N ASN A 37 -6.69 -4.24 16.09
CA ASN A 37 -7.68 -3.53 16.91
C ASN A 37 -8.60 -2.67 16.04
N LEU A 38 -8.03 -1.91 15.09
CA LEU A 38 -8.80 -1.09 14.16
C LEU A 38 -9.79 -1.92 13.32
N ILE A 39 -9.41 -3.12 12.88
CA ILE A 39 -10.32 -4.03 12.15
C ILE A 39 -11.46 -4.52 13.05
N ARG A 40 -11.20 -4.80 14.34
CA ARG A 40 -12.26 -5.21 15.28
C ARG A 40 -13.27 -4.11 15.55
N GLU A 41 -12.78 -2.87 15.61
CA GLU A 41 -13.59 -1.67 15.85
C GLU A 41 -14.26 -1.14 14.57
N ASN A 42 -14.05 -1.79 13.43
CA ASN A 42 -14.51 -1.34 12.11
C ASN A 42 -13.99 0.07 11.73
N ASN A 43 -12.84 0.48 12.28
CA ASN A 43 -12.22 1.78 12.03
C ASN A 43 -11.19 1.70 10.91
N VAL A 44 -11.67 1.38 9.70
CA VAL A 44 -10.84 1.13 8.52
C VAL A 44 -10.09 2.40 8.06
N ALA A 45 -10.67 3.58 8.28
CA ALA A 45 -10.07 4.86 7.89
C ALA A 45 -8.69 5.10 8.52
N GLN A 46 -8.47 4.60 9.74
CA GLN A 46 -7.19 4.74 10.46
C GLN A 46 -6.11 3.73 10.00
N LEU A 47 -6.46 2.70 9.22
CA LEU A 47 -5.49 1.72 8.73
C LEU A 47 -4.42 2.37 7.83
N LYS A 48 -4.76 3.45 7.12
CA LYS A 48 -3.78 4.18 6.30
C LYS A 48 -2.62 4.74 7.14
N SER A 49 -2.91 5.25 8.34
CA SER A 49 -1.87 5.73 9.28
C SER A 49 -0.97 4.58 9.76
N VAL A 50 -1.55 3.39 9.97
CA VAL A 50 -0.77 2.19 10.32
C VAL A 50 0.16 1.79 9.18
N ILE A 51 -0.31 1.81 7.93
CA ILE A 51 0.55 1.51 6.76
C ILE A 51 1.69 2.53 6.66
N GLN A 52 1.39 3.83 6.81
CA GLN A 52 2.39 4.90 6.73
C GLN A 52 3.49 4.77 7.80
N THR A 53 3.12 4.42 9.02
CA THR A 53 4.05 4.29 10.15
C THR A 53 4.74 2.91 10.21
N GLY A 54 4.15 1.89 9.57
CA GLY A 54 4.64 0.51 9.52
C GLY A 54 5.75 0.25 8.50
N SER A 55 6.40 1.27 7.96
CA SER A 55 7.44 1.10 6.92
C SER A 55 8.60 0.18 7.36
N LYS A 56 9.00 0.22 8.63
CA LYS A 56 10.01 -0.68 9.20
C LYS A 56 9.57 -2.15 9.23
N GLU A 57 8.27 -2.40 9.24
CA GLU A 57 7.68 -3.74 9.17
C GLU A 57 7.50 -4.19 7.71
N GLY A 58 7.84 -3.35 6.72
CA GLY A 58 7.66 -3.63 5.29
C GLY A 58 6.32 -3.16 4.72
N MET A 59 5.55 -2.37 5.48
CA MET A 59 4.31 -1.75 4.98
C MET A 59 4.63 -0.59 4.04
N MET A 60 3.72 -0.33 3.09
CA MET A 60 3.88 0.73 2.10
C MET A 60 2.51 1.16 1.60
N THR A 61 2.24 2.47 1.50
CA THR A 61 0.99 2.96 0.91
C THR A 61 1.04 2.92 -0.60
N MET A 62 -0.14 2.91 -1.25
CA MET A 62 -0.19 3.00 -2.70
C MET A 62 0.51 4.27 -3.23
N GLU A 63 0.36 5.42 -2.54
CA GLU A 63 1.01 6.66 -2.96
C GLU A 63 2.54 6.58 -2.89
N GLN A 64 3.09 5.92 -1.86
CA GLN A 64 4.52 5.70 -1.74
C GLN A 64 5.04 4.84 -2.89
N SER A 65 4.34 3.73 -3.19
CA SER A 65 4.71 2.83 -4.29
C SER A 65 4.69 3.53 -5.64
N VAL A 66 3.64 4.31 -5.94
CA VAL A 66 3.55 5.11 -7.18
C VAL A 66 4.66 6.16 -7.24
N LYS A 67 4.91 6.90 -6.16
CA LYS A 67 6.00 7.89 -6.09
C LYS A 67 7.36 7.27 -6.35
N GLU A 68 7.62 6.07 -5.84
CA GLU A 68 8.86 5.35 -6.08
C GLU A 68 9.02 4.94 -7.55
N LEU A 69 7.96 4.39 -8.17
CA LEU A 69 7.98 4.03 -9.59
C LEU A 69 8.20 5.25 -10.50
N VAL A 70 7.64 6.41 -10.16
CA VAL A 70 7.88 7.67 -10.89
C VAL A 70 9.30 8.17 -10.68
N LYS A 71 9.79 8.18 -9.43
CA LYS A 71 11.16 8.60 -9.09
C LYS A 71 12.19 7.77 -9.85
N ASN A 72 11.95 6.47 -9.97
CA ASN A 72 12.81 5.54 -10.70
C ASN A 72 12.60 5.57 -12.22
N LYS A 73 11.76 6.47 -12.74
CA LYS A 73 11.44 6.61 -14.17
C LYS A 73 10.91 5.32 -14.79
N ILE A 74 10.16 4.53 -14.02
CA ILE A 74 9.51 3.30 -14.51
C ILE A 74 8.15 3.64 -15.13
N ILE A 75 7.43 4.59 -14.53
CA ILE A 75 6.11 5.05 -15.00
C ILE A 75 6.09 6.58 -15.15
N ASP A 76 5.12 7.08 -15.90
CA ASP A 76 4.97 8.51 -16.19
C ASP A 76 4.57 9.33 -14.94
N LYS A 77 5.11 10.54 -14.82
CA LYS A 77 4.79 11.47 -13.72
C LYS A 77 3.31 11.85 -13.63
N ARG A 78 2.54 11.72 -14.72
CA ARG A 78 1.09 11.94 -14.75
C ARG A 78 0.31 11.03 -13.80
N PHE A 79 0.92 9.95 -13.31
CA PHE A 79 0.30 9.06 -12.33
C PHE A 79 0.52 9.48 -10.86
N LEU A 80 1.30 10.53 -10.60
CA LEU A 80 1.39 11.09 -9.25
C LEU A 80 0.02 11.63 -8.83
N PRO A 81 -0.44 11.35 -7.59
CA PRO A 81 -1.61 12.03 -7.04
C PRO A 81 -1.34 13.54 -6.96
N GLU A 82 -2.39 14.34 -7.16
CA GLU A 82 -2.36 15.80 -7.00
C GLU A 82 -1.85 16.23 -5.62
#